data_AF-Q8NPW1-F1
#
_entry.id   AF-Q8NPW1-F1
#
_cell.length_a   1.000
_cell.length_b   1.000
_cell.length_c   1.000
_cell.angle_alpha   90.00
_cell.angle_beta   90.00
_cell.angle_gamma   90.00
#
_symmetry.space_group_name_H-M   'P 1'
#
loop_
_entity.id
_entity.type
_entity.pdbx_description
1 polymer ?
#
loop_
_entity_poly.entity_id
_entity_poly.type
_entity_poly.pdbx_seq_one_letter_code
_entity_poly.pdbx_strand_id
1 'polypeptide(L)'
;MQGLCFLTRKETTMFTAFKSNPTTIKKLVSELINGDDAALNELERHVTNESVRARELPNVQYKATAGRNFAISKLVQNLRRINKAQNNPRGVPTHATVILLKEDGSYDGEEQWRIPEKAITPFDMLRSPDFNHNRLKNRPLMVESQYPWGVPGLIKMN
;
A
#
# COMPACT_ATOMS: atom_id res chain seq x y z
N MET A 1 10.19 -10.28 19.26
CA MET A 1 9.94 -8.83 19.09
C MET A 1 8.66 -8.66 18.31
N GLN A 2 7.61 -8.17 18.98
CA GLN A 2 6.28 -7.98 18.42
C GLN A 2 6.28 -6.71 17.55
N GLY A 3 6.07 -6.86 16.25
CA GLY A 3 5.93 -5.74 15.33
C GLY A 3 4.54 -5.13 15.46
N LEU A 4 4.43 -4.01 16.18
CA LEU A 4 3.21 -3.21 16.25
C LEU A 4 2.89 -2.64 14.86
N CYS A 5 1.81 -3.14 14.27
CA CYS A 5 1.28 -2.69 13.00
C CYS A 5 0.46 -1.42 13.24
N PHE A 6 0.96 -0.26 12.79
CA PHE A 6 0.20 0.99 12.82
C PHE A 6 -0.79 1.00 11.65
N LEU A 7 -2.03 0.60 11.93
CA LEU A 7 -3.15 0.74 11.01
C LEU A 7 -3.83 2.08 11.25
N THR A 8 -3.88 2.91 10.22
CA THR A 8 -4.56 4.21 10.14
C THR A 8 -6.10 4.06 10.26
N ARG A 9 -6.78 5.16 10.61
CA ARG A 9 -8.23 5.23 10.88
C ARG A 9 -9.13 4.76 9.72
N LYS A 10 -8.62 4.71 8.47
CA LYS A 10 -9.31 4.17 7.28
C LYS A 10 -9.23 2.65 7.19
N GLU A 11 -8.20 2.04 7.76
CA GLU A 11 -8.02 0.59 7.78
C GLU A 11 -8.93 -0.06 8.83
N THR A 12 -9.25 0.66 9.92
CA THR A 12 -10.17 0.18 10.97
C THR A 12 -11.59 -0.08 10.44
N THR A 13 -12.10 0.78 9.55
CA THR A 13 -13.42 0.58 8.88
C THR A 13 -13.41 -0.60 7.92
N MET A 14 -12.26 -0.86 7.29
CA MET A 14 -12.03 -2.00 6.40
C MET A 14 -12.14 -3.30 7.20
N PHE A 15 -11.51 -3.37 8.38
CA PHE A 15 -11.57 -4.50 9.30
C PHE A 15 -12.98 -4.79 9.84
N THR A 16 -13.81 -3.77 10.04
CA THR A 16 -15.23 -3.97 10.42
C THR A 16 -16.05 -4.57 9.28
N ALA A 17 -15.78 -4.19 8.02
CA ALA A 17 -16.39 -4.82 6.84
C ALA A 17 -15.86 -6.25 6.60
N PHE A 18 -14.62 -6.57 7.01
CA PHE A 18 -14.03 -7.91 6.96
C PHE A 18 -14.63 -8.90 7.97
N LYS A 19 -15.23 -8.42 9.07
CA LYS A 19 -15.81 -9.28 10.13
C LYS A 19 -17.08 -10.04 9.71
N SER A 20 -17.73 -9.68 8.60
CA SER A 20 -18.99 -10.30 8.18
C SER A 20 -18.83 -11.62 7.40
N ASN A 21 -17.62 -12.02 6.99
CA ASN A 21 -17.36 -13.35 6.40
C ASN A 21 -15.89 -13.82 6.58
N PRO A 22 -15.49 -14.20 7.81
CA PRO A 22 -14.09 -14.34 8.21
C PRO A 22 -13.35 -15.60 7.72
N THR A 23 -14.08 -16.66 7.36
CA THR A 23 -13.49 -17.99 7.11
C THR A 23 -12.87 -18.10 5.71
N THR A 24 -13.45 -17.44 4.71
CA THR A 24 -12.98 -17.45 3.31
C THR A 24 -11.73 -16.58 3.13
N ILE A 25 -11.64 -15.46 3.86
CA ILE A 25 -10.57 -14.47 3.69
C ILE A 25 -9.28 -14.89 4.39
N LYS A 26 -9.33 -15.58 5.54
CA LYS A 26 -8.10 -16.10 6.18
C LYS A 26 -7.33 -17.07 5.28
N LYS A 27 -8.05 -17.94 4.58
CA LYS A 27 -7.48 -18.90 3.63
C LYS A 27 -6.92 -18.21 2.38
N LEU A 28 -7.67 -17.25 1.84
CA LEU A 28 -7.21 -16.37 0.76
C LEU A 28 -5.97 -15.56 1.16
N VAL A 29 -5.93 -14.94 2.33
CA VAL A 29 -4.76 -14.18 2.82
C VAL A 29 -3.55 -15.08 2.99
N SER A 30 -3.70 -16.32 3.47
CA SER A 30 -2.58 -17.27 3.54
C SER A 30 -2.07 -17.72 2.16
N GLU A 31 -2.95 -17.86 1.16
CA GLU A 31 -2.56 -18.21 -0.23
C GLU A 31 -1.98 -17.00 -0.98
N LEU A 32 -2.49 -15.79 -0.70
CA LEU A 32 -2.01 -14.51 -1.22
C LEU A 32 -0.59 -14.17 -0.75
N ILE A 33 -0.20 -14.60 0.46
CA ILE A 33 1.16 -14.42 1.00
C ILE A 33 2.20 -15.19 0.17
N ASN A 34 1.82 -16.31 -0.45
CA ASN A 34 2.71 -17.09 -1.32
C ASN A 34 2.81 -16.51 -2.75
N GLY A 35 2.05 -15.46 -3.06
CA GLY A 35 2.13 -14.76 -4.33
C GLY A 35 1.72 -15.58 -5.54
N ASP A 36 0.88 -16.60 -5.37
CA ASP A 36 0.33 -17.39 -6.46
C ASP A 36 -0.62 -16.52 -7.31
N ASP A 37 -0.22 -16.27 -8.55
CA ASP A 37 -1.00 -15.50 -9.51
C ASP A 37 -2.38 -16.14 -9.77
N ALA A 38 -2.53 -17.46 -9.66
CA ALA A 38 -3.82 -18.13 -9.81
C ALA A 38 -4.78 -17.75 -8.68
N ALA A 39 -4.30 -17.70 -7.43
CA ALA A 39 -5.10 -17.28 -6.28
C ALA A 39 -5.47 -15.78 -6.35
N LEU A 40 -4.54 -14.92 -6.78
CA LEU A 40 -4.79 -13.49 -7.01
C LEU A 40 -5.85 -13.27 -8.10
N ASN A 41 -5.77 -14.02 -9.20
CA ASN A 41 -6.74 -13.95 -10.31
C ASN A 41 -8.14 -14.41 -9.88
N GLU A 42 -8.22 -15.50 -9.11
CA GLU A 42 -9.50 -16.02 -8.62
C GLU A 42 -10.17 -15.05 -7.64
N LEU A 43 -9.38 -14.40 -6.76
CA LEU A 43 -9.89 -13.37 -5.87
C LEU A 43 -10.42 -12.14 -6.64
N GLU A 44 -9.69 -11.68 -7.64
CA GLU A 44 -10.12 -10.54 -8.47
C GLU A 44 -11.39 -10.87 -9.27
N ARG A 45 -11.49 -12.11 -9.78
CA ARG A 45 -12.70 -12.62 -10.44
C ARG A 45 -13.89 -12.64 -9.47
N HIS A 46 -13.69 -13.12 -8.24
CA HIS A 46 -14.73 -13.14 -7.21
C HIS A 46 -15.23 -11.72 -6.89
N VAL A 47 -14.31 -10.79 -6.64
CA VAL A 47 -14.63 -9.38 -6.38
C VAL A 47 -15.36 -8.74 -7.54
N THR A 48 -14.97 -9.05 -8.78
CA THR A 48 -15.64 -8.54 -9.99
C THR A 48 -17.08 -9.05 -10.07
N ASN A 49 -17.29 -10.35 -9.87
CA ASN A 49 -18.63 -10.96 -9.89
C ASN A 49 -19.53 -10.40 -8.77
N GLU A 50 -19.00 -10.27 -7.55
CA GLU A 50 -19.74 -9.66 -6.45
C GLU A 50 -20.06 -8.19 -6.72
N SER A 51 -19.17 -7.44 -7.37
CA SER A 51 -19.41 -6.03 -7.72
C SER A 51 -20.52 -5.87 -8.75
N VAL A 52 -20.63 -6.81 -9.70
CA VAL A 52 -21.75 -6.83 -10.67
C VAL A 52 -23.06 -7.09 -9.94
N ARG A 53 -23.12 -8.12 -9.08
CA ARG A 53 -24.31 -8.46 -8.29
C ARG A 53 -24.71 -7.34 -7.32
N ALA A 54 -23.73 -6.65 -6.75
CA ALA A 54 -23.98 -5.57 -5.78
C ALA A 54 -24.81 -4.42 -6.37
N ARG A 55 -24.80 -4.22 -7.70
CA ARG A 55 -25.55 -3.16 -8.38
C ARG A 55 -27.07 -3.30 -8.22
N GLU A 56 -27.55 -4.50 -7.91
CA GLU A 56 -28.97 -4.81 -7.68
C GLU A 56 -29.37 -4.59 -6.20
N LEU A 57 -28.42 -4.29 -5.32
CA LEU A 57 -28.68 -4.12 -3.89
C LEU A 57 -29.26 -2.73 -3.56
N PRO A 58 -30.04 -2.62 -2.47
CA PRO A 58 -30.42 -1.33 -1.90
C PRO A 58 -29.19 -0.47 -1.62
N ASN A 59 -29.32 0.85 -1.80
CA ASN A 59 -28.21 1.81 -1.85
C ASN A 59 -27.22 1.72 -0.66
N VAL A 60 -27.71 1.46 0.56
CA VAL A 60 -26.86 1.30 1.76
C VAL A 60 -25.98 0.04 1.67
N GLN A 61 -26.55 -1.08 1.21
CA GLN A 61 -25.84 -2.35 1.04
C GLN A 61 -24.90 -2.32 -0.17
N TYR A 62 -25.31 -1.64 -1.25
CA TYR A 62 -24.45 -1.37 -2.40
C TYR A 62 -23.19 -0.62 -1.98
N LYS A 63 -23.30 0.50 -1.25
CA LYS A 63 -22.14 1.30 -0.82
C LYS A 63 -21.16 0.50 0.04
N ALA A 64 -21.67 -0.28 0.99
CA ALA A 64 -20.83 -1.13 1.83
C ALA A 64 -20.10 -2.21 1.00
N THR A 65 -20.81 -2.86 0.09
CA THR A 65 -20.27 -3.91 -0.79
C THR A 65 -19.25 -3.35 -1.78
N ALA A 66 -19.54 -2.20 -2.40
CA ALA A 66 -18.63 -1.51 -3.30
C ALA A 66 -17.35 -1.07 -2.59
N GLY A 67 -17.46 -0.54 -1.36
CA GLY A 67 -16.30 -0.15 -0.55
C GLY A 67 -15.41 -1.34 -0.19
N ARG A 68 -16.02 -2.48 0.19
CA ARG A 68 -15.31 -3.74 0.45
C ARG A 68 -14.58 -4.24 -0.80
N ASN A 69 -15.29 -4.32 -1.92
CA ASN A 69 -14.75 -4.85 -3.17
C ASN A 69 -13.60 -4.00 -3.70
N PHE A 70 -13.74 -2.67 -3.64
CA PHE A 70 -12.66 -1.74 -3.96
C PHE A 70 -11.41 -1.95 -3.10
N ALA A 71 -11.59 -2.17 -1.79
CA ALA A 71 -10.48 -2.44 -0.89
C ALA A 71 -9.75 -3.75 -1.23
N ILE A 72 -10.49 -4.81 -1.56
CA ILE A 72 -9.90 -6.09 -1.96
C ILE A 72 -9.16 -5.96 -3.30
N SER A 73 -9.74 -5.30 -4.31
CA SER A 73 -9.05 -5.05 -5.59
C SER A 73 -7.74 -4.28 -5.39
N LYS A 74 -7.74 -3.26 -4.52
CA LYS A 74 -6.50 -2.53 -4.16
C LYS A 74 -5.46 -3.43 -3.50
N LEU A 75 -5.89 -4.33 -2.61
CA LEU A 75 -4.98 -5.30 -1.98
C LEU A 75 -4.34 -6.22 -3.02
N VAL A 76 -5.12 -6.79 -3.95
CA VAL A 76 -4.62 -7.65 -5.04
C VAL A 76 -3.58 -6.91 -5.89
N GLN A 77 -3.87 -5.66 -6.27
CA GLN A 77 -2.93 -4.83 -7.05
C GLN A 77 -1.63 -4.56 -6.29
N ASN A 78 -1.72 -4.25 -4.99
CA ASN A 78 -0.55 -4.03 -4.15
C ASN A 78 0.31 -5.30 -4.03
N LEU A 79 -0.31 -6.47 -3.83
CA LEU A 79 0.40 -7.75 -3.74
C LEU A 79 1.10 -8.11 -5.05
N ARG A 80 0.43 -7.99 -6.20
CA ARG A 80 1.07 -8.19 -7.52
C ARG A 80 2.28 -7.28 -7.71
N ARG A 81 2.16 -6.01 -7.30
CA ARG A 81 3.25 -5.03 -7.40
C ARG A 81 4.46 -5.44 -6.53
N ILE A 82 4.20 -5.85 -5.29
CA ILE A 82 5.21 -6.34 -4.34
C ILE A 82 5.91 -7.60 -4.90
N ASN A 83 5.14 -8.60 -5.33
CA ASN A 83 5.69 -9.85 -5.89
C ASN A 83 6.54 -9.59 -7.11
N LYS A 84 6.09 -8.71 -8.02
CA LYS A 84 6.86 -8.30 -9.20
C LYS A 84 8.19 -7.64 -8.78
N ALA A 85 8.17 -6.80 -7.74
CA ALA A 85 9.37 -6.09 -7.29
C ALA A 85 10.38 -7.04 -6.64
N GLN A 86 9.90 -8.04 -5.92
CA GLN A 86 10.72 -9.08 -5.30
C GLN A 86 11.31 -10.04 -6.34
N ASN A 87 10.54 -10.43 -7.36
CA ASN A 87 10.97 -11.39 -8.38
C ASN A 87 11.81 -10.77 -9.52
N ASN A 88 11.70 -9.45 -9.74
CA ASN A 88 12.52 -8.74 -10.72
C ASN A 88 13.11 -7.45 -10.13
N PRO A 89 14.16 -7.55 -9.30
CA PRO A 89 14.82 -6.38 -8.70
C PRO A 89 15.39 -5.41 -9.73
N ARG A 90 15.79 -5.89 -10.92
CA ARG A 90 16.30 -5.05 -12.02
C ARG A 90 15.22 -4.18 -12.67
N GLY A 91 13.94 -4.51 -12.48
CA GLY A 91 12.81 -3.70 -12.92
C GLY A 91 12.44 -2.58 -11.93
N VAL A 92 13.08 -2.53 -10.76
CA VAL A 92 12.87 -1.48 -9.77
C VAL A 92 13.78 -0.28 -10.11
N PRO A 93 13.25 0.96 -10.19
CA PRO A 93 14.08 2.16 -10.32
C PRO A 93 15.17 2.21 -9.25
N THR A 94 16.33 2.75 -9.60
CA THR A 94 17.44 2.87 -8.63
C THR A 94 17.27 4.07 -7.71
N HIS A 95 16.46 5.06 -8.11
CA HIS A 95 16.21 6.29 -7.37
C HIS A 95 14.72 6.61 -7.27
N ALA A 96 14.38 7.38 -6.25
CA ALA A 96 13.06 7.94 -6.06
C ALA A 96 13.11 9.45 -5.83
N THR A 97 12.09 10.14 -6.34
CA THR A 97 11.88 11.55 -6.07
C THR A 97 11.39 11.73 -4.64
N VAL A 98 12.12 12.54 -3.87
CA VAL A 98 11.79 12.93 -2.51
C VAL A 98 11.61 14.44 -2.48
N ILE A 99 10.39 14.88 -2.20
CA ILE A 99 10.03 16.27 -2.00
C ILE A 99 10.28 16.61 -0.53
N LEU A 100 11.16 17.58 -0.31
CA LEU A 100 11.46 18.15 0.99
C LEU A 100 10.46 19.26 1.30
N LEU A 101 9.91 19.21 2.50
CA LEU A 101 9.01 20.23 3.01
C LEU A 101 9.69 20.98 4.18
N LYS A 102 9.30 22.23 4.37
CA LYS A 102 9.65 23.01 5.58
C LYS A 102 8.79 22.54 6.76
N GLU A 103 9.11 23.00 7.96
CA GLU A 103 8.37 22.63 9.18
C GLU A 103 6.89 23.02 9.12
N ASP A 104 6.56 24.10 8.40
CA ASP A 104 5.18 24.56 8.15
C ASP A 104 4.44 23.76 7.05
N GLY A 105 5.11 22.78 6.44
CA GLY A 105 4.59 21.95 5.35
C GLY A 105 4.68 22.59 3.96
N SER A 106 5.24 23.79 3.83
CA SER A 106 5.48 24.41 2.52
C SER A 106 6.63 23.72 1.78
N TYR A 107 6.62 23.81 0.45
CA TYR A 107 7.65 23.25 -0.41
C TYR A 107 9.03 23.88 -0.12
N ASP A 108 10.06 23.03 -0.02
CA ASP A 108 11.46 23.46 0.11
C ASP A 108 12.30 23.08 -1.12
N GLY A 109 12.14 21.85 -1.61
CA GLY A 109 12.92 21.36 -2.74
C GLY A 109 12.65 19.90 -3.07
N GLU A 110 13.36 19.39 -4.06
CA GLU A 110 13.27 17.99 -4.53
C GLU A 110 14.66 17.39 -4.63
N GLU A 111 14.76 16.11 -4.26
CA GLU A 111 15.99 15.34 -4.32
C GLU A 111 15.73 13.96 -4.93
N GLN A 112 16.76 13.38 -5.54
CA GLN A 112 16.75 12.01 -6.04
C GLN A 112 17.50 11.12 -5.06
N TRP A 113 16.78 10.26 -4.35
CA TRP A 113 17.36 9.37 -3.33
C TRP A 113 17.43 7.95 -3.84
N ARG A 114 18.53 7.27 -3.55
CA ARG A 114 18.72 5.85 -3.87
C ARG A 114 17.68 5.01 -3.14
N ILE A 115 17.00 4.15 -3.88
CA ILE A 115 16.04 3.20 -3.31
C ILE A 115 16.81 2.10 -2.60
N PRO A 116 16.56 1.84 -1.30
CA PRO A 116 17.22 0.75 -0.60
C PRO A 116 16.76 -0.61 -1.15
N GLU A 117 17.63 -1.62 -1.04
CA GLU A 117 17.28 -2.98 -1.45
C GLU A 117 16.02 -3.48 -0.74
N LYS A 118 15.16 -4.17 -1.50
CA LYS A 118 13.88 -4.73 -1.01
C LYS A 118 12.88 -3.68 -0.52
N ALA A 119 13.04 -2.41 -0.88
CA ALA A 119 12.00 -1.40 -0.64
C ALA A 119 10.72 -1.77 -1.39
N ILE A 120 9.58 -1.71 -0.71
CA ILE A 120 8.26 -2.03 -1.27
C ILE A 120 7.20 -0.97 -0.90
N THR A 121 7.54 -0.06 0.02
CA THR A 121 6.73 1.08 0.44
C THR A 121 7.55 2.37 0.39
N PRO A 122 6.93 3.56 0.28
CA PRO A 122 7.68 4.82 0.36
C PRO A 122 8.37 5.00 1.70
N PHE A 123 7.86 4.41 2.79
CA PHE A 123 8.47 4.46 4.13
C PHE A 123 9.81 3.75 4.21
N ASP A 124 10.07 2.81 3.30
CA ASP A 124 11.38 2.15 3.21
C ASP A 124 12.50 3.13 2.85
N MET A 125 12.19 4.30 2.27
CA MET A 125 13.16 5.35 1.96
C MET A 125 13.86 5.92 3.20
N LEU A 126 13.33 5.69 4.42
CA LEU A 126 14.05 5.96 5.66
C LEU A 126 15.34 5.15 5.82
N ARG A 127 15.47 4.04 5.08
CA ARG A 127 16.69 3.22 5.02
C ARG A 127 17.57 3.59 3.82
N SER A 128 17.20 4.59 3.04
CA SER A 128 18.01 5.06 1.91
C SER A 128 19.38 5.52 2.44
N PRO A 129 20.49 5.24 1.72
CA PRO A 129 21.79 5.80 2.05
C PRO A 129 21.82 7.35 1.95
N ASP A 130 20.87 7.95 1.25
CA ASP A 130 20.73 9.41 1.13
C ASP A 130 19.89 10.02 2.27
N PHE A 131 19.26 9.17 3.09
CA PHE A 131 18.50 9.61 4.24
C PHE A 131 19.44 10.14 5.34
N ASN A 132 19.20 11.38 5.78
CA ASN A 132 19.96 12.01 6.86
C ASN A 132 19.02 12.49 7.98
N HIS A 133 19.02 11.75 9.08
CA HIS A 133 18.15 12.02 10.23
C HIS A 133 18.36 13.42 10.83
N ASN A 134 19.61 13.89 10.93
CA ASN A 134 19.93 15.18 11.55
C ASN A 134 19.44 16.36 10.70
N ARG A 135 19.59 16.26 9.37
CA ARG A 135 19.14 17.30 8.43
C ARG A 135 17.61 17.42 8.36
N LEU A 136 16.92 16.30 8.53
CA LEU A 136 15.48 16.18 8.33
C LEU A 136 14.70 16.14 9.65
N LYS A 137 15.37 16.37 10.77
CA LYS A 137 14.74 16.44 12.09
C LYS A 137 13.62 17.47 12.07
N ASN A 138 12.43 17.09 12.53
CA ASN A 138 11.20 17.90 12.53
C ASN A 138 10.63 18.27 11.15
N ARG A 139 11.28 17.86 10.06
CA ARG A 139 10.84 18.20 8.71
C ARG A 139 10.01 17.07 8.10
N PRO A 140 8.80 17.34 7.60
CA PRO A 140 8.10 16.37 6.80
C PRO A 140 8.78 16.23 5.43
N LEU A 141 8.68 15.05 4.83
CA LEU A 141 9.10 14.79 3.46
C LEU A 141 8.07 13.91 2.77
N MET A 142 7.92 14.10 1.47
CA MET A 142 7.03 13.30 0.64
C MET A 142 7.85 12.50 -0.37
N VAL A 143 7.72 11.18 -0.33
CA VAL A 143 8.24 10.30 -1.38
C VAL A 143 7.15 10.16 -2.44
N GLU A 144 7.47 10.49 -3.69
CA GLU A 144 6.48 10.44 -4.77
C GLU A 144 6.00 9.02 -5.09
N SER A 145 4.85 8.92 -5.74
CA SER A 145 4.36 7.63 -6.24
C SER A 145 5.22 7.13 -7.40
N GLN A 146 5.80 5.95 -7.24
CA GLN A 146 6.51 5.24 -8.30
C GLN A 146 6.56 3.76 -8.02
N TYR A 147 6.94 2.95 -9.00
CA TYR A 147 7.28 1.55 -8.73
C TYR A 147 8.50 1.49 -7.78
N PRO A 148 8.50 0.66 -6.72
CA PRO A 148 7.61 -0.48 -6.45
C PRO A 148 6.40 -0.19 -5.54
N TRP A 149 6.17 1.03 -5.07
CA TRP A 149 5.13 1.31 -4.07
C TRP A 149 3.86 2.00 -4.60
N GLY A 150 3.89 2.62 -5.77
CA GLY A 150 2.75 3.13 -6.56
C GLY A 150 1.84 4.18 -5.89
N VAL A 151 2.06 4.54 -4.63
CA VAL A 151 1.36 5.60 -3.91
C VAL A 151 2.37 6.49 -3.20
N PRO A 152 2.14 7.80 -3.08
CA PRO A 152 3.06 8.67 -2.38
C PRO A 152 3.04 8.36 -0.88
N GLY A 153 4.15 8.64 -0.19
CA GLY A 153 4.25 8.52 1.27
C GLY A 153 4.68 9.83 1.90
N LEU A 154 3.86 10.37 2.80
CA LEU A 154 4.24 11.48 3.65
C LEU A 154 4.87 10.94 4.93
N ILE A 155 6.11 11.33 5.17
CA ILE A 155 6.93 10.87 6.30
C ILE A 155 7.23 12.08 7.17
N LYS A 156 6.88 12.00 8.45
CA LYS A 156 7.24 13.01 9.45
C LYS A 156 8.17 12.37 10.47
N MET A 157 9.34 12.95 10.65
CA MET A 157 10.29 12.54 11.66
C MET A 157 10.00 13.28 12.97
N ASN A 158 9.87 12.53 14.06
CA ASN A 158 9.83 13.06 15.42
C ASN A 158 11.22 12.92 16.07
#